data_AF-A0A918YY55-F1
#
_entry.id   AF-A0A918YY55-F1
#
_cell.length_a   1.000
_cell.length_b   1.000
_cell.length_c   1.000
_cell.angle_alpha   90.00
_cell.angle_beta   90.00
_cell.angle_gamma   90.00
#
_symmetry.space_group_name_H-M   'P 1'
#
loop_
_entity.id
_entity.type
_entity.pdbx_description
1 polymer ?
#
loop_
_entity_poly.entity_id
_entity_poly.type
_entity_poly.pdbx_seq_one_letter_code
_entity_poly.pdbx_strand_id
1 'polypeptide(L)'
;MKTVLARPAARSGPSASVYRWIRQVHLWIGAWGALAAILYGFTGLVMNHRFGDGAWPQGDSAERGRVTLAVPADARDAPEALAAWLAAEHGLAPQVIRTSKPEGGRVGGKAVDQPPRWTLGGGTASRSWSLEYVPGNATAELKQTTHSPLAALNRLHKGVGGGAVWILLADSFAIAMLLLGVSGIWMWARGRTPRQMALSVLALSVLVLAAVLGPALA
;
A
#
# COMPACT_ATOMS: atom_id res chain seq x y z
N MET A 1 12.60 -70.94 -6.07
CA MET A 1 12.50 -69.59 -5.46
C MET A 1 12.07 -68.61 -6.53
N LYS A 2 10.86 -68.04 -6.45
CA LYS A 2 10.40 -66.97 -7.35
C LYS A 2 10.64 -65.63 -6.67
N THR A 3 11.61 -64.87 -7.16
CA THR A 3 11.90 -63.52 -6.69
C THR A 3 10.77 -62.59 -7.14
N VAL A 4 9.90 -62.21 -6.20
CA VAL A 4 8.86 -61.21 -6.44
C VAL A 4 9.54 -59.84 -6.44
N LEU A 5 9.71 -59.25 -7.61
CA LEU A 5 10.16 -57.86 -7.74
C LEU A 5 9.05 -56.95 -7.20
N ALA A 6 9.31 -56.31 -6.05
CA ALA A 6 8.43 -55.30 -5.49
C ALA A 6 8.32 -54.13 -6.47
N ARG A 7 7.12 -53.91 -7.00
CA ARG A 7 6.79 -52.81 -7.90
C ARG A 7 6.95 -51.49 -7.12
N PRO A 8 7.70 -50.49 -7.61
CA PRO A 8 7.88 -49.24 -6.89
C PRO A 8 6.53 -48.57 -6.70
N ALA A 9 6.21 -48.19 -5.45
CA ALA A 9 4.98 -47.48 -5.12
C ALA A 9 4.87 -46.22 -6.01
N ALA A 10 3.88 -46.20 -6.88
CA ALA A 10 3.59 -45.04 -7.69
C ALA A 10 3.29 -43.87 -6.74
N ARG A 11 4.12 -42.82 -6.80
CA ARG A 11 3.89 -41.59 -6.02
C ARG A 11 2.51 -41.06 -6.40
N SER A 12 1.55 -41.21 -5.50
CA SER A 12 0.17 -40.78 -5.72
C SER A 12 0.13 -39.26 -5.72
N GLY A 13 0.13 -38.67 -6.91
CA GLY A 13 -0.17 -37.25 -7.06
C GLY A 13 -1.57 -36.93 -6.50
N PRO A 14 -1.84 -35.66 -6.17
CA PRO A 14 -3.13 -35.25 -5.62
C PRO A 14 -4.29 -35.76 -6.49
N SER A 15 -5.31 -36.33 -5.84
CA SER A 15 -6.42 -37.00 -6.52
C SER A 15 -7.07 -36.08 -7.55
N ALA A 16 -7.67 -36.66 -8.60
CA ALA A 16 -8.40 -35.90 -9.61
C ALA A 16 -9.49 -34.98 -9.00
N SER A 17 -10.00 -35.34 -7.82
CA SER A 17 -10.95 -34.53 -7.05
C SER A 17 -10.31 -33.24 -6.52
N VAL A 18 -9.12 -33.32 -5.92
CA VAL A 18 -8.39 -32.16 -5.38
C VAL A 18 -8.07 -31.14 -6.48
N TYR A 19 -7.66 -31.62 -7.66
CA TYR A 19 -7.39 -30.74 -8.80
C TYR A 19 -8.64 -30.00 -9.28
N ARG A 20 -9.77 -30.71 -9.41
CA ARG A 20 -11.04 -30.08 -9.82
C ARG A 20 -11.47 -29.01 -8.82
N TRP A 21 -11.31 -29.29 -7.53
CA TRP A 21 -11.62 -28.33 -6.47
C TRP A 21 -10.72 -27.09 -6.52
N ILE A 22 -9.39 -27.27 -6.60
CA ILE A 22 -8.44 -26.14 -6.71
C ILE A 22 -8.73 -25.30 -7.96
N ARG A 23 -8.99 -25.94 -9.11
CA ARG A 23 -9.37 -25.24 -10.34
C ARG A 23 -10.63 -24.42 -10.15
N GLN A 24 -11.65 -24.97 -9.49
CA GLN A 24 -12.89 -24.25 -9.25
C GLN A 24 -12.67 -23.03 -8.34
N VAL A 25 -11.95 -23.21 -7.23
CA VAL A 25 -11.59 -22.12 -6.31
C VAL A 25 -10.78 -21.05 -7.05
N HIS A 26 -9.81 -21.43 -7.87
CA HIS A 26 -9.03 -20.50 -8.69
C HIS A 26 -9.91 -19.67 -9.63
N LEU A 27 -10.90 -20.29 -10.29
CA LEU A 27 -11.81 -19.57 -11.18
C LEU A 27 -12.69 -18.57 -10.43
N TRP A 28 -13.20 -18.94 -9.25
CA TRP A 28 -14.06 -18.07 -8.43
C TRP A 28 -13.28 -16.88 -7.86
N ILE A 29 -12.12 -17.16 -7.26
CA ILE A 29 -11.21 -16.11 -6.78
C ILE A 29 -10.72 -15.26 -7.96
N GLY A 30 -10.51 -15.88 -9.12
CA GLY A 30 -10.11 -15.22 -10.36
C GLY A 30 -11.11 -14.20 -10.85
N ALA A 31 -12.40 -14.55 -10.84
CA ALA A 31 -13.47 -13.63 -11.23
C ALA A 31 -13.52 -12.40 -10.31
N TRP A 32 -13.43 -12.60 -9.00
CA TRP A 32 -13.31 -11.50 -8.03
C TRP A 32 -12.04 -10.67 -8.25
N GLY A 33 -10.90 -11.35 -8.34
CA GLY A 33 -9.60 -10.74 -8.53
C GLY A 33 -9.48 -9.95 -9.83
N ALA A 34 -10.19 -10.32 -10.89
CA ALA A 34 -10.16 -9.62 -12.18
C ALA A 34 -10.71 -8.19 -12.09
N LEU A 35 -11.83 -7.99 -11.38
CA LEU A 35 -12.41 -6.65 -11.18
C LEU A 35 -11.45 -5.74 -10.41
N ALA A 36 -10.91 -6.26 -9.31
CA ALA A 36 -9.98 -5.51 -8.50
C ALA A 36 -8.63 -5.28 -9.23
N ALA A 37 -8.18 -6.23 -10.05
CA ALA A 37 -6.98 -6.09 -10.89
C ALA A 37 -7.15 -5.00 -11.96
N ILE A 38 -8.34 -4.83 -12.55
CA ILE A 38 -8.60 -3.72 -13.47
C ILE A 38 -8.47 -2.38 -12.74
N LEU A 39 -9.09 -2.25 -11.57
CA LEU A 39 -9.04 -1.00 -10.78
C LEU A 39 -7.62 -0.67 -10.28
N TYR A 40 -6.97 -1.63 -9.61
CA TYR A 40 -5.62 -1.45 -9.06
C TYR A 40 -4.56 -1.40 -10.16
N GLY A 41 -4.72 -2.17 -11.24
CA GLY A 41 -3.82 -2.14 -12.39
C GLY A 41 -3.88 -0.79 -13.10
N PHE A 42 -5.08 -0.25 -13.35
CA PHE A 42 -5.24 1.08 -13.97
C PHE A 42 -4.62 2.18 -13.09
N THR A 43 -4.97 2.23 -11.82
CA THR A 43 -4.41 3.23 -10.88
C THR A 43 -2.90 3.07 -10.67
N GLY A 44 -2.39 1.83 -10.67
CA GLY A 44 -0.96 1.54 -10.62
C GLY A 44 -0.21 2.05 -11.86
N LEU A 45 -0.78 1.88 -13.06
CA LEU A 45 -0.21 2.43 -14.29
C LEU A 45 -0.14 3.96 -14.24
N VAL A 46 -1.24 4.62 -13.82
CA VAL A 46 -1.28 6.08 -13.67
C VAL A 46 -0.21 6.54 -12.69
N MET A 47 -0.06 5.86 -11.55
CA MET A 47 0.93 6.21 -10.53
C MET A 47 2.38 5.97 -10.97
N ASN A 48 2.64 4.95 -11.80
CA ASN A 48 3.99 4.67 -12.29
C ASN A 48 4.49 5.75 -13.27
N HIS A 49 3.56 6.43 -13.97
CA HIS A 49 3.85 7.50 -14.94
C HIS A 49 3.64 8.91 -14.37
N ARG A 50 3.71 9.08 -13.05
CA ARG A 50 3.47 10.37 -12.39
C ARG A 50 4.65 11.36 -12.43
N PHE A 51 5.80 10.93 -12.94
CA PHE A 51 7.04 11.71 -12.96
C PHE A 51 7.61 11.82 -14.37
N GLY A 52 8.43 12.85 -14.61
CA GLY A 52 9.07 13.13 -15.90
C GLY A 52 8.31 14.17 -16.74
N ASP A 53 8.93 14.56 -17.87
CA ASP A 53 8.42 15.64 -18.73
C ASP A 53 7.08 15.29 -19.42
N GLY A 54 6.78 14.00 -19.55
CA GLY A 54 5.54 13.46 -20.12
C GLY A 54 4.62 12.80 -19.09
N ALA A 55 4.56 13.32 -17.86
CA ALA A 55 3.77 12.72 -16.78
C ALA A 55 2.27 12.63 -17.14
N TRP A 56 1.65 11.50 -16.78
CA TRP A 56 0.22 11.28 -17.01
C TRP A 56 -0.63 12.12 -16.04
N PRO A 57 -1.86 12.51 -16.42
CA PRO A 57 -2.76 13.21 -15.52
C PRO A 57 -3.01 12.41 -14.24
N GLN A 58 -2.80 13.05 -13.08
CA GLN A 58 -3.01 12.43 -11.76
C GLN A 58 -4.33 12.87 -11.11
N GLY A 59 -5.06 13.79 -11.77
CA GLY A 59 -6.18 14.51 -11.21
C GLY A 59 -5.76 15.71 -10.36
N ASP A 60 -6.67 16.66 -10.17
CA ASP A 60 -6.40 17.90 -9.47
C ASP A 60 -6.60 17.81 -7.97
N SER A 61 -5.83 18.62 -7.24
CA SER A 61 -5.99 18.85 -5.82
C SER A 61 -6.02 20.35 -5.56
N ALA A 62 -7.09 20.83 -4.93
CA ALA A 62 -7.27 22.26 -4.64
C ALA A 62 -7.27 22.50 -3.13
N GLU A 63 -6.44 23.44 -2.67
CA GLU A 63 -6.48 23.94 -1.30
C GLU A 63 -7.77 24.75 -1.13
N ARG A 64 -8.67 24.28 -0.26
CA ARG A 64 -9.92 24.99 0.05
C ARG A 64 -9.69 26.18 0.98
N GLY A 65 -8.60 26.16 1.74
CA GLY A 65 -8.24 27.23 2.64
C GLY A 65 -7.22 26.79 3.69
N ARG A 66 -6.70 27.80 4.38
CA ARG A 66 -5.85 27.67 5.55
C ARG A 66 -6.49 28.41 6.71
N VAL A 67 -6.61 27.75 7.84
CA VAL A 67 -7.19 28.30 9.06
C VAL A 67 -6.14 28.24 10.15
N THR A 68 -5.89 29.37 10.81
CA THR A 68 -5.06 29.41 12.01
C THR A 68 -5.94 29.06 13.20
N LEU A 69 -5.59 28.01 13.92
CA LEU A 69 -6.29 27.59 15.12
C LEU A 69 -5.51 28.06 16.35
N ALA A 70 -6.23 28.53 17.37
CA ALA A 70 -5.64 28.79 18.68
C ALA A 70 -5.54 27.47 19.45
N VAL A 71 -4.31 27.08 19.79
CA VAL A 71 -4.04 25.81 20.50
C VAL A 71 -4.07 26.07 22.00
N PRO A 72 -4.94 25.38 22.77
CA PRO A 72 -5.02 25.55 24.22
C PRO A 72 -3.74 25.01 24.88
N ALA A 73 -3.41 25.51 26.08
CA ALA A 73 -2.12 25.26 26.72
C ALA A 73 -1.86 23.77 27.01
N ASP A 74 -2.90 23.03 27.38
CA ASP A 74 -2.88 21.59 27.65
C ASP A 74 -2.62 20.72 26.41
N ALA A 75 -2.87 21.25 25.20
CA ALA A 75 -2.64 20.55 23.93
C ALA A 75 -1.26 20.81 23.30
N ARG A 76 -0.40 21.65 23.93
CA ARG A 76 0.87 22.12 23.32
C ARG A 76 2.06 21.19 23.52
N ASP A 77 2.00 20.36 24.55
CA ASP A 77 3.17 19.63 25.06
C ASP A 77 3.24 18.18 24.58
N ALA A 78 2.12 17.61 24.11
CA ALA A 78 2.08 16.26 23.55
C ALA A 78 1.29 16.20 22.23
N PRO A 79 1.79 15.47 21.22
CA PRO A 79 1.08 15.30 19.94
C PRO A 79 -0.25 14.54 20.12
N GLU A 80 -0.34 13.65 21.10
CA GLU A 80 -1.58 12.95 21.46
C GLU A 80 -2.60 13.89 22.10
N ALA A 81 -2.17 14.86 22.91
CA ALA A 81 -3.05 15.87 23.48
C ALA A 81 -3.58 16.80 22.38
N LEU A 82 -2.73 17.21 21.44
CA LEU A 82 -3.14 17.96 20.25
C LEU A 82 -4.14 17.16 19.39
N ALA A 83 -3.89 15.87 19.20
CA ALA A 83 -4.80 14.98 18.46
C ALA A 83 -6.16 14.84 19.15
N ALA A 84 -6.17 14.66 20.47
CA ALA A 84 -7.39 14.55 21.26
C ALA A 84 -8.21 15.86 21.22
N TRP A 85 -7.55 17.01 21.34
CA TRP A 85 -8.18 18.32 21.22
C TRP A 85 -8.77 18.55 19.82
N LEU A 86 -8.04 18.24 18.75
CA LEU A 86 -8.55 18.33 17.37
C LEU A 86 -9.78 17.44 17.15
N ALA A 87 -9.75 16.22 17.70
CA ALA A 87 -10.87 15.29 17.60
C ALA A 87 -12.10 15.81 18.36
N ALA A 88 -11.91 16.33 19.59
CA ALA A 88 -12.99 16.80 20.44
C ALA A 88 -13.61 18.12 19.94
N GLU A 89 -12.78 19.12 19.63
CA GLU A 89 -13.24 20.49 19.36
C GLU A 89 -13.56 20.73 17.88
N HIS A 90 -12.85 20.05 16.99
CA HIS A 90 -12.97 20.25 15.54
C HIS A 90 -13.52 19.03 14.80
N GLY A 91 -13.73 17.89 15.48
CA GLY A 91 -14.14 16.65 14.83
C GLY A 91 -13.07 16.07 13.89
N LEU A 92 -11.82 16.52 14.02
CA LEU A 92 -10.71 16.17 13.14
C LEU A 92 -9.82 15.12 13.80
N ALA A 93 -10.30 13.88 13.90
CA ALA A 93 -9.50 12.77 14.40
C ALA A 93 -8.33 12.46 13.43
N PRO A 94 -7.06 12.65 13.84
CA PRO A 94 -5.92 12.37 12.98
C PRO A 94 -5.80 10.88 12.67
N GLN A 95 -5.53 10.57 11.41
CA GLN A 95 -5.22 9.19 10.96
C GLN A 95 -3.71 8.96 10.95
N VAL A 96 -2.93 10.03 10.80
CA VAL A 96 -1.47 10.00 10.78
C VAL A 96 -0.96 11.12 11.67
N ILE A 97 -0.03 10.77 12.56
CA ILE A 97 0.71 11.71 13.40
C ILE A 97 2.20 11.50 13.08
N ARG A 98 2.87 12.57 12.65
CA ARG A 98 4.32 12.56 12.40
C ARG A 98 4.97 13.62 13.26
N THR A 99 6.02 13.22 13.96
CA THR A 99 6.82 14.11 14.79
C THR A 99 8.24 14.17 14.22
N SER A 100 8.73 15.35 13.86
CA SER A 100 10.13 15.54 13.56
C SER A 100 10.91 15.76 14.85
N LYS A 101 12.09 15.14 14.95
CA LYS A 101 13.04 15.50 16.00
C LYS A 101 13.65 16.87 15.67
N PRO A 102 14.09 17.63 16.68
CA PRO A 102 14.92 18.81 16.44
C PRO A 102 16.17 18.36 15.68
N GLU A 103 16.37 18.90 14.48
CA GLU A 103 17.59 18.65 13.70
C GLU A 103 18.49 19.88 13.80
N GLY A 104 19.73 19.66 14.26
CA GLY A 104 20.78 20.66 14.19
C GLY A 104 21.19 20.88 12.75
N GLY A 105 20.86 22.05 12.20
CA GLY A 105 21.27 22.48 10.87
C GLY A 105 22.46 23.44 10.92
N ARG A 106 23.10 23.69 9.77
CA ARG A 106 24.03 24.81 9.61
C ARG A 106 23.50 25.77 8.58
N VAL A 107 23.23 27.01 8.97
CA VAL A 107 22.84 28.10 8.06
C VAL A 107 23.98 29.11 8.05
N GLY A 108 24.60 29.32 6.88
CA GLY A 108 25.75 30.24 6.75
C GLY A 108 26.94 29.86 7.65
N GLY A 109 27.15 28.57 7.91
CA GLY A 109 28.24 28.09 8.76
C GLY A 109 28.00 28.16 10.27
N LYS A 110 26.87 28.71 10.74
CA LYS A 110 26.47 28.69 12.16
C LYS A 110 25.52 27.53 12.43
N ALA A 111 25.71 26.85 13.56
CA ALA A 111 24.76 25.84 14.02
C ALA A 111 23.44 26.52 14.41
N VAL A 112 22.33 26.02 13.86
CA VAL A 112 20.97 26.46 14.13
C VAL A 112 20.13 25.23 14.42
N ASP A 113 19.51 25.17 15.59
CA ASP A 113 18.58 24.08 15.91
C ASP A 113 17.22 24.38 15.27
N GLN A 114 16.75 23.48 14.41
CA GLN A 114 15.38 23.56 13.92
C GLN A 114 14.42 23.10 15.01
N PRO A 115 13.35 23.86 15.31
CA PRO A 115 12.39 23.46 16.30
C PRO A 115 11.66 22.16 15.85
N PRO A 116 11.24 21.33 16.80
CA PRO A 116 10.43 20.15 16.48
C PRO A 116 9.13 20.57 15.79
N ARG A 117 8.66 19.76 14.84
CA ARG A 117 7.40 19.98 14.12
C ARG A 117 6.54 18.74 14.23
N TRP A 118 5.28 18.95 14.56
CA TRP A 118 4.24 17.93 14.50
C TRP A 118 3.38 18.16 13.26
N THR A 119 3.16 17.11 12.50
CA THR A 119 2.26 17.10 11.36
C THR A 119 1.19 16.05 11.62
N LEU A 120 -0.04 16.51 11.81
CA LEU A 120 -1.21 15.68 11.99
C LEU A 120 -2.02 15.73 10.71
N GLY A 121 -2.58 14.62 10.26
CA GLY A 121 -3.35 14.60 9.02
C GLY A 121 -4.44 13.54 9.00
N GLY A 122 -5.43 13.77 8.16
CA GLY A 122 -6.55 12.86 8.01
C GLY A 122 -7.52 13.25 6.90
N GLY A 123 -8.70 12.67 6.95
CA GLY A 123 -9.79 12.88 6.00
C GLY A 123 -10.12 11.64 5.18
N THR A 124 -10.72 11.86 4.03
CA THR A 124 -11.15 10.85 3.06
C THR A 124 -10.30 10.92 1.79
N ALA A 125 -10.61 10.05 0.83
CA ALA A 125 -10.01 10.08 -0.50
C ALA A 125 -10.27 11.40 -1.24
N SER A 126 -11.47 11.98 -1.08
CA SER A 126 -11.91 13.20 -1.78
C SER A 126 -11.64 14.49 -1.02
N ARG A 127 -11.44 14.42 0.30
CA ARG A 127 -11.16 15.57 1.16
C ARG A 127 -10.06 15.21 2.15
N SER A 128 -9.02 16.01 2.25
CA SER A 128 -7.96 15.79 3.24
C SER A 128 -7.65 17.06 4.00
N TRP A 129 -7.05 16.88 5.16
CA TRP A 129 -6.57 17.99 5.98
C TRP A 129 -5.20 17.64 6.56
N SER A 130 -4.41 18.68 6.82
CA SER A 130 -3.09 18.60 7.44
C SER A 130 -2.96 19.76 8.42
N LEU A 131 -2.60 19.47 9.65
CA LEU A 131 -2.24 20.45 10.66
C LEU A 131 -0.73 20.43 10.84
N GLU A 132 -0.10 21.60 10.71
CA GLU A 132 1.31 21.79 11.09
C GLU A 132 1.39 22.58 12.39
N TYR A 133 2.14 22.05 13.35
CA TYR A 133 2.29 22.63 14.67
C TYR A 133 3.74 22.58 15.15
N VAL A 134 4.17 23.64 15.82
CA VAL A 134 5.45 23.70 16.53
C VAL A 134 5.13 23.68 18.03
N PRO A 135 5.63 22.70 18.79
CA PRO A 135 5.34 22.57 20.23
C PRO A 135 5.60 23.85 21.01
N GLY A 136 4.67 24.19 21.90
CA GLY A 136 4.71 25.43 22.69
C GLY A 136 4.08 26.65 22.01
N ASN A 137 3.85 26.64 20.69
CA ASN A 137 3.18 27.77 20.03
C ASN A 137 1.70 27.87 20.43
N ALA A 138 1.19 29.10 20.49
CA ALA A 138 -0.22 29.36 20.77
C ALA A 138 -1.12 29.10 19.55
N THR A 139 -0.55 28.89 18.36
CA THR A 139 -1.29 28.72 17.11
C THR A 139 -0.77 27.54 16.29
N ALA A 140 -1.67 26.96 15.49
CA ALA A 140 -1.37 25.92 14.51
C ALA A 140 -2.01 26.26 13.16
N GLU A 141 -1.39 25.84 12.06
CA GLU A 141 -1.93 26.04 10.71
C GLU A 141 -2.65 24.78 10.23
N LEU A 142 -3.97 24.88 10.04
CA LEU A 142 -4.80 23.83 9.46
C LEU A 142 -5.01 24.09 7.96
N LYS A 143 -4.52 23.19 7.13
CA LYS A 143 -4.73 23.20 5.68
C LYS A 143 -5.79 22.17 5.29
N GLN A 144 -6.76 22.58 4.48
CA GLN A 144 -7.79 21.69 3.93
C GLN A 144 -7.67 21.59 2.40
N THR A 145 -7.79 20.38 1.88
CA THR A 145 -7.62 20.08 0.45
C THR A 145 -8.78 19.23 -0.07
N THR A 146 -9.24 19.50 -1.28
CA THR A 146 -10.15 18.64 -2.05
C THR A 146 -9.44 17.98 -3.20
N HIS A 147 -9.88 16.78 -3.56
CA HIS A 147 -9.32 15.98 -4.64
C HIS A 147 -10.40 15.67 -5.68
N SER A 148 -10.03 15.77 -6.95
CA SER A 148 -10.86 15.26 -8.05
C SER A 148 -11.02 13.74 -7.96
N PRO A 149 -11.96 13.11 -8.69
CA PRO A 149 -12.17 11.66 -8.64
C PRO A 149 -10.91 10.84 -8.95
N LEU A 150 -10.12 11.25 -9.96
CA LEU A 150 -8.87 10.57 -10.31
C LEU A 150 -7.83 10.70 -9.19
N ALA A 151 -7.69 11.88 -8.60
CA ALA A 151 -6.79 12.10 -7.47
C ALA A 151 -7.25 11.29 -6.23
N ALA A 152 -8.56 11.17 -6.01
CA ALA A 152 -9.13 10.35 -4.94
C ALA A 152 -8.84 8.86 -5.15
N LEU A 153 -9.00 8.34 -6.37
CA LEU A 153 -8.64 6.95 -6.72
C LEU A 153 -7.15 6.68 -6.49
N ASN A 154 -6.28 7.60 -6.90
CA ASN A 154 -4.83 7.49 -6.67
C ASN A 154 -4.48 7.52 -5.18
N ARG A 155 -5.23 8.27 -4.35
CA ARG A 155 -5.08 8.26 -2.89
C ARG A 155 -5.53 6.93 -2.29
N LEU A 156 -6.66 6.39 -2.73
CA LEU A 156 -7.15 5.08 -2.32
C LEU A 156 -6.16 3.95 -2.68
N HIS A 157 -5.56 4.00 -3.87
CA HIS A 157 -4.52 3.04 -4.28
C HIS A 157 -3.33 3.04 -3.30
N LYS A 158 -2.95 4.21 -2.78
CA LYS A 158 -1.90 4.37 -1.76
C LYS A 158 -2.34 4.00 -0.34
N GLY A 159 -3.58 3.54 -0.15
CA GLY A 159 -4.16 3.25 1.17
C GLY A 159 -4.52 4.50 1.97
N VAL A 160 -4.68 5.67 1.34
CA VAL A 160 -4.94 6.94 2.03
C VAL A 160 -6.41 7.35 1.93
N GLY A 161 -7.05 7.58 3.07
CA GLY A 161 -8.39 8.17 3.15
C GLY A 161 -9.55 7.23 2.79
N GLY A 162 -9.31 5.91 2.75
CA GLY A 162 -10.35 4.90 2.48
C GLY A 162 -11.04 4.33 3.72
N GLY A 163 -10.45 4.47 4.91
CA GLY A 163 -10.98 3.92 6.16
C GLY A 163 -10.98 2.38 6.21
N ALA A 164 -11.62 1.83 7.24
CA ALA A 164 -11.59 0.39 7.52
C ALA A 164 -12.18 -0.48 6.39
N VAL A 165 -13.28 -0.04 5.77
CA VAL A 165 -13.92 -0.77 4.66
C VAL A 165 -12.98 -0.89 3.46
N TRP A 166 -12.24 0.17 3.14
CA TRP A 166 -11.26 0.12 2.06
C TRP A 166 -10.09 -0.79 2.38
N ILE A 167 -9.63 -0.81 3.63
CA ILE A 167 -8.56 -1.73 4.09
C ILE A 167 -9.01 -3.17 3.88
N LEU A 168 -10.20 -3.53 4.37
CA LEU A 168 -10.76 -4.88 4.18
C LEU A 168 -10.89 -5.26 2.70
N LEU A 169 -11.32 -4.31 1.87
CA LEU A 169 -11.40 -4.52 0.43
C LEU A 169 -10.02 -4.76 -0.19
N ALA A 170 -9.03 -3.94 0.14
CA ALA A 170 -7.65 -4.07 -0.33
C ALA A 170 -7.01 -5.39 0.12
N ASP A 171 -7.20 -5.79 1.38
CA ASP A 171 -6.70 -7.04 1.94
C ASP A 171 -7.34 -8.25 1.24
N SER A 172 -8.65 -8.21 1.00
CA SER A 172 -9.35 -9.28 0.27
C SER A 172 -8.80 -9.47 -1.15
N PHE A 173 -8.42 -8.38 -1.81
CA PHE A 173 -7.79 -8.42 -3.13
C PHE A 173 -6.36 -8.96 -3.08
N ALA A 174 -5.56 -8.50 -2.12
CA ALA A 174 -4.20 -8.99 -1.93
C ALA A 174 -4.18 -10.50 -1.65
N ILE A 175 -5.06 -10.98 -0.76
CA ILE A 175 -5.26 -12.41 -0.49
C ILE A 175 -5.67 -13.15 -1.75
N ALA A 176 -6.63 -12.61 -2.52
CA ALA A 176 -7.06 -13.21 -3.79
C ALA A 176 -5.90 -13.36 -4.79
N MET A 177 -5.06 -12.32 -4.95
CA MET A 177 -3.89 -12.36 -5.83
C MET A 177 -2.86 -13.40 -5.38
N LEU A 178 -2.61 -13.52 -4.08
CA LEU A 178 -1.73 -14.55 -3.53
C LEU A 178 -2.27 -15.96 -3.80
N LEU A 179 -3.56 -16.20 -3.51
CA LEU A 179 -4.19 -17.48 -3.74
C LEU A 179 -4.22 -17.84 -5.23
N LEU A 180 -4.44 -16.87 -6.11
CA LEU A 180 -4.37 -17.05 -7.57
C LEU A 180 -2.96 -17.39 -8.04
N GLY A 181 -1.94 -16.69 -7.55
CA GLY A 181 -0.55 -16.98 -7.86
C GLY A 181 -0.15 -18.38 -7.43
N VAL A 182 -0.44 -18.76 -6.18
CA VAL A 182 -0.12 -20.07 -5.63
C VAL A 182 -0.87 -21.19 -6.37
N SER A 183 -2.18 -21.05 -6.56
CA SER A 183 -2.99 -22.07 -7.24
C SER A 183 -2.62 -22.17 -8.73
N GLY A 184 -2.30 -21.06 -9.39
CA GLY A 184 -1.81 -21.02 -10.77
C GLY A 184 -0.47 -21.74 -10.92
N ILE A 185 0.51 -21.44 -10.06
CA ILE A 185 1.81 -22.11 -10.03
C ILE A 185 1.64 -23.61 -9.74
N TRP A 186 0.78 -23.98 -8.78
CA TRP A 186 0.53 -25.37 -8.43
C TRP A 186 -0.08 -26.16 -9.60
N MET A 187 -1.12 -25.61 -10.24
CA MET A 187 -1.76 -26.24 -11.40
C MET A 187 -0.81 -26.32 -12.59
N TRP A 188 0.01 -25.28 -12.81
CA TRP A 188 1.03 -25.27 -13.84
C TRP A 188 2.13 -26.31 -13.55
N ALA A 189 2.69 -26.36 -12.35
CA ALA A 189 3.79 -27.28 -12.01
C ALA A 189 3.40 -28.76 -12.16
N ARG A 190 2.10 -29.08 -12.03
CA ARG A 190 1.60 -30.44 -12.22
C ARG A 190 1.92 -30.97 -13.62
N GLY A 191 2.60 -32.12 -13.67
CA GLY A 191 2.93 -32.82 -14.92
C GLY A 191 4.18 -32.31 -15.64
N ARG A 192 4.97 -31.42 -15.02
CA ARG A 192 6.23 -30.92 -15.60
C ARG A 192 7.44 -31.62 -14.99
N THR A 193 8.42 -31.89 -15.83
CA THR A 193 9.73 -32.41 -15.41
C THR A 193 10.63 -31.28 -14.87
N PRO A 194 11.66 -31.57 -14.06
CA PRO A 194 12.60 -30.55 -13.57
C PRO A 194 13.25 -29.73 -14.68
N ARG A 195 13.58 -30.35 -15.82
CA ARG A 195 14.12 -29.63 -17.00
C ARG A 195 13.13 -28.64 -17.59
N GLN A 196 11.85 -29.03 -17.70
CA GLN A 196 10.79 -28.13 -18.19
C GLN A 196 10.52 -26.99 -17.21
N MET A 197 10.68 -27.21 -15.91
CA MET A 197 10.61 -26.14 -14.91
C MET A 197 11.78 -25.17 -15.05
N ALA A 198 13.01 -25.67 -15.23
CA ALA A 198 14.20 -24.84 -15.39
C ALA A 198 14.18 -24.01 -16.69
N LEU A 199 13.67 -24.58 -17.79
CA LEU A 199 13.53 -23.90 -19.08
C LEU A 199 12.18 -23.18 -19.24
N SER A 200 11.52 -22.84 -18.14
CA SER A 200 10.21 -22.19 -18.18
C SER A 200 10.30 -20.66 -18.13
N VAL A 201 9.24 -20.01 -18.62
CA VAL A 201 9.01 -18.59 -18.39
C VAL A 201 9.03 -18.26 -16.89
N LEU A 202 8.55 -19.15 -16.01
CA LEU A 202 8.60 -18.94 -14.57
C LEU A 202 10.04 -18.80 -14.06
N ALA A 203 10.96 -19.67 -14.49
CA ALA A 203 12.37 -19.58 -14.13
C ALA A 203 13.00 -18.28 -14.65
N LEU A 204 12.70 -17.90 -15.90
CA LEU A 204 13.14 -16.62 -16.46
C LEU A 204 12.59 -15.43 -15.66
N SER A 205 11.32 -15.44 -15.30
CA SER A 205 10.68 -14.38 -14.49
C SER A 205 11.35 -14.24 -13.12
N VAL A 206 11.69 -15.35 -12.46
CA VAL A 206 12.43 -15.31 -11.18
C VAL A 206 13.83 -14.72 -11.36
N LEU A 207 14.54 -15.06 -12.44
CA LEU A 207 15.86 -14.50 -12.73
C LEU A 207 15.79 -13.00 -13.01
N VAL A 208 14.84 -12.54 -13.82
CA VAL A 208 14.62 -11.11 -14.09
C VAL A 208 14.28 -10.38 -12.79
N LEU A 209 13.40 -10.95 -11.96
CA LEU A 209 13.06 -10.36 -10.66
C LEU A 209 14.31 -10.23 -9.77
N ALA A 210 15.14 -11.27 -9.68
CA ALA A 210 16.39 -11.23 -8.92
C ALA A 210 17.38 -10.20 -9.47
N ALA A 211 17.50 -10.09 -10.79
CA ALA A 211 18.38 -9.12 -11.44
C ALA A 211 17.93 -7.66 -11.22
N VAL A 212 16.62 -7.41 -11.12
CA VAL A 212 16.07 -6.08 -10.83
C VAL A 212 16.17 -5.74 -9.34
N LEU A 213 15.83 -6.68 -8.47
CA LEU A 213 15.83 -6.46 -7.03
C LEU A 213 17.24 -6.45 -6.41
N GLY A 214 18.16 -7.24 -6.95
CA GLY A 214 19.53 -7.35 -6.43
C GLY A 214 20.22 -5.99 -6.28
N PRO A 215 20.29 -5.16 -7.34
CA PRO A 215 20.86 -3.82 -7.26
C PRO A 215 20.03 -2.84 -6.42
N ALA A 216 18.71 -3.02 -6.35
CA ALA A 216 17.83 -2.12 -5.61
C ALA A 216 17.87 -2.33 -4.09
N LEU A 217 18.35 -3.50 -3.64
CA LEU A 217 18.40 -3.91 -2.23
C LEU A 217 19.84 -4.06 -1.68
N ALA A 218 20.86 -3.87 -2.52
CA ALA A 218 22.28 -3.90 -2.14
C ALA A 218 22.79 -2.49 -1.81
#